data_AF-A0A839J5W1-F1
#
_entry.id   AF-A0A839J5W1-F1
#
_cell.length_a   1.000
_cell.length_b   1.000
_cell.length_c   1.000
_cell.angle_alpha   90.00
_cell.angle_beta   90.00
_cell.angle_gamma   90.00
#
_symmetry.space_group_name_H-M   'P 1'
#
loop_
_entity.id
_entity.type
_entity.pdbx_description
1 polymer ?
#
loop_
_entity_poly.entity_id
_entity_poly.type
_entity_poly.pdbx_seq_one_letter_code
_entity_poly.pdbx_strand_id
1 'polypeptide(L)'
;MSEPTACAARCPHDDAYCDNCDRLVGLPGVHVIDVDRRPAGLVVEVESPPAVMGCPTCGVVARSHGRRTVTLVDIPCFGAPTRVRWRKRTWTCPEPSCPVGVFTEQDTGIANPRAMLTTRACRWATEQVRREHASIAGLARQLATTWRTVWRSIEPILARAAADESRFTGVTTLGVDEHLVRHEALLFRMEVRDLHRPAVVAVG
;
A
#
# COMPACT_ATOMS: atom_id res chain seq x y z
N MET A 1 -32.09 15.02 32.43
CA MET A 1 -31.62 15.81 31.28
C MET A 1 -30.30 15.22 30.86
N SER A 2 -30.27 14.72 29.64
CA SER A 2 -29.21 13.87 29.08
C SER A 2 -27.95 14.68 28.79
N GLU A 3 -26.86 14.36 29.48
CA GLU A 3 -25.52 14.68 28.96
C GLU A 3 -25.22 13.71 27.82
N PRO A 4 -24.81 14.19 26.64
CA PRO A 4 -24.45 13.31 25.55
C PRO A 4 -23.13 12.62 25.88
N THR A 5 -23.14 11.29 25.73
CA THR A 5 -21.98 10.40 25.66
C THR A 5 -21.04 10.86 24.54
N ALA A 6 -20.20 11.84 24.80
CA ALA A 6 -19.05 12.13 23.97
C ALA A 6 -17.93 11.18 24.41
N CYS A 7 -17.79 10.05 23.71
CA CYS A 7 -16.57 9.25 23.74
C CYS A 7 -15.41 10.07 23.17
N ALA A 8 -14.83 10.94 23.96
CA ALA A 8 -13.59 11.64 23.66
C ALA A 8 -12.56 11.34 24.75
N ALA A 9 -12.35 10.06 25.05
CA ALA A 9 -11.10 9.66 25.69
C ALA A 9 -10.01 9.74 24.61
N ARG A 10 -9.25 10.85 24.62
CA ARG A 10 -7.88 10.82 24.05
C ARG A 10 -7.15 9.63 24.66
N CYS A 11 -6.26 8.99 23.91
CA CYS A 11 -5.43 7.92 24.48
C CYS A 11 -4.84 8.38 25.83
N PRO A 12 -5.03 7.62 26.91
CA PRO A 12 -4.77 8.06 28.28
C PRO A 12 -3.27 8.10 28.65
N HIS A 13 -2.37 8.17 27.66
CA HIS A 13 -0.94 8.27 27.89
C HIS A 13 -0.50 9.72 27.73
N ASP A 14 0.32 10.20 28.67
CA ASP A 14 1.03 11.49 28.62
C ASP A 14 2.03 11.58 27.44
N ASP A 15 2.15 10.52 26.63
CA ASP A 15 2.91 10.49 25.39
C ASP A 15 2.11 11.16 24.26
N ALA A 16 2.81 11.94 23.44
CA ALA A 16 2.22 12.63 22.29
C ALA A 16 1.57 11.69 21.26
N TYR A 17 1.82 10.37 21.35
CA TYR A 17 1.39 9.35 20.41
C TYR A 17 0.85 8.10 21.12
N CYS A 18 -0.03 7.36 20.44
CA CYS A 18 -0.73 6.22 21.00
C CYS A 18 -0.22 4.90 20.44
N ASP A 19 0.63 4.22 21.20
CA ASP A 19 1.23 2.91 20.87
C ASP A 19 0.22 1.86 20.38
N ASN A 20 -0.96 1.80 21.00
CA ASN A 20 -1.98 0.81 20.62
C ASN A 20 -2.59 1.11 19.25
N CYS A 21 -2.78 2.39 18.91
CA CYS A 21 -3.22 2.80 17.58
C CYS A 21 -2.16 2.46 16.54
N ASP A 22 -0.88 2.70 16.87
CA ASP A 22 0.24 2.41 15.97
C ASP A 22 0.39 0.91 15.71
N ARG A 23 0.26 0.09 16.77
CA ARG A 23 0.25 -1.38 16.65
C ARG A 23 -0.93 -1.88 15.83
N LEU A 24 -2.12 -1.33 16.05
CA LEU A 24 -3.33 -1.72 15.31
C LEU A 24 -3.23 -1.36 13.83
N VAL A 25 -2.73 -0.16 13.52
CA VAL A 25 -2.57 0.30 12.14
C VAL A 25 -1.39 -0.41 11.48
N GLY A 26 -0.26 -0.60 12.17
CA GLY A 26 0.88 -1.37 11.68
C GLY A 26 1.68 -0.70 10.55
N LEU A 27 1.79 0.63 10.57
CA LEU A 27 2.65 1.38 9.64
C LEU A 27 3.97 1.74 10.35
N PRO A 28 5.13 1.31 9.83
CA PRO A 28 6.41 1.63 10.47
C PRO A 28 6.77 3.10 10.29
N GLY A 29 7.48 3.66 11.28
CA GLY A 29 8.07 5.00 11.18
C GLY A 29 7.10 6.18 11.35
N VAL A 30 5.81 5.90 11.56
CA VAL A 30 4.76 6.92 11.77
C VAL A 30 3.85 6.56 12.92
N HIS A 31 3.26 7.60 13.50
CA HIS A 31 2.26 7.51 14.55
C HIS A 31 0.90 7.91 14.02
N VAL A 32 -0.14 7.22 14.47
CA VAL A 32 -1.54 7.53 14.25
C VAL A 32 -1.92 8.69 15.16
N ILE A 33 -2.44 9.76 14.56
CA ILE A 33 -2.86 10.95 15.30
C ILE A 33 -4.37 11.20 15.24
N ASP A 34 -5.04 10.62 14.25
CA ASP A 34 -6.50 10.67 14.13
C ASP A 34 -7.02 9.45 13.35
N VAL A 35 -8.20 8.98 13.73
CA VAL A 35 -8.91 7.90 13.04
C VAL A 35 -10.37 8.27 12.94
N ASP A 36 -10.86 8.28 11.73
CA ASP A 36 -12.17 8.83 11.43
C ASP A 36 -12.94 7.91 10.48
N ARG A 37 -14.19 7.63 10.85
CA ARG A 37 -15.06 6.74 10.08
C ARG A 37 -16.03 7.57 9.26
N ARG A 38 -15.89 7.49 7.94
CA ARG A 38 -16.73 8.18 6.96
C ARG A 38 -17.62 7.19 6.22
N PRO A 39 -18.70 7.65 5.56
CA PRO A 39 -19.52 6.79 4.70
C PRO A 39 -18.71 6.09 3.59
N ALA A 40 -17.64 6.73 3.11
CA ALA A 40 -16.75 6.19 2.08
C ALA A 40 -15.69 5.20 2.60
N GLY A 41 -15.54 5.04 3.92
CA GLY A 41 -14.56 4.17 4.53
C GLY A 41 -13.81 4.78 5.72
N LEU A 42 -12.73 4.14 6.12
CA LEU A 42 -11.87 4.57 7.22
C LEU A 42 -10.80 5.56 6.72
N VAL A 43 -10.59 6.64 7.46
CA VAL A 43 -9.48 7.57 7.23
C VAL A 43 -8.57 7.54 8.45
N VAL A 44 -7.30 7.22 8.25
CA VAL A 44 -6.27 7.18 9.29
C VAL A 44 -5.27 8.28 9.00
N GLU A 45 -5.16 9.27 9.88
CA GLU A 45 -4.16 10.33 9.76
C GLU A 45 -2.90 9.93 10.53
N VAL A 46 -1.75 9.99 9.85
CA VAL A 46 -0.47 9.55 10.40
C VAL A 46 0.61 10.60 10.17
N GLU A 47 1.60 10.62 11.06
CA GLU A 47 2.78 11.48 10.93
C GLU A 47 4.02 10.85 11.53
N SER A 48 5.19 11.24 11.04
CA SER A 48 6.46 10.91 11.68
C SER A 48 6.69 11.76 12.94
N PRO A 49 7.37 11.19 13.96
CA PRO A 49 7.77 11.94 15.13
C PRO A 49 8.77 13.05 14.76
N PRO A 50 8.99 14.05 15.64
CA PRO A 50 10.04 15.02 15.46
C PRO A 50 11.42 14.35 15.32
N ALA A 51 12.17 14.72 14.28
CA ALA A 51 13.52 14.22 14.04
C ALA A 51 14.40 15.30 13.41
N VAL A 52 15.71 15.22 13.68
CA VAL A 52 16.73 16.03 13.00
C VAL A 52 16.92 15.46 11.59
N MET A 53 16.90 16.34 10.58
CA MET A 53 17.05 15.96 9.18
C MET A 53 18.19 16.73 8.54
N GLY A 54 19.07 16.05 7.82
CA GLY A 54 20.07 16.66 6.95
C GLY A 54 19.51 16.92 5.55
N CYS A 55 19.98 17.96 4.87
CA CYS A 55 19.68 18.14 3.45
C CYS A 55 20.20 16.93 2.65
N PRO A 56 19.37 16.30 1.78
CA PRO A 56 19.79 15.11 1.04
C PRO A 56 20.92 15.36 0.03
N THR A 57 21.24 16.63 -0.25
CA THR A 57 22.31 17.00 -1.20
C THR A 57 23.57 17.49 -0.52
N CYS A 58 23.49 18.44 0.42
CA CYS A 58 24.68 19.02 1.06
C CYS A 58 24.91 18.57 2.51
N GLY A 59 24.01 17.78 3.11
CA GLY A 59 24.13 17.27 4.47
C GLY A 59 23.86 18.27 5.60
N VAL A 60 23.79 19.58 5.31
CA VAL A 60 23.49 20.63 6.30
C VAL A 60 22.16 20.36 6.99
N VAL A 61 22.10 20.55 8.31
CA VAL A 61 20.88 20.35 9.11
C VAL A 61 19.78 21.26 8.58
N ALA A 62 18.71 20.64 8.08
CA ALA A 62 17.59 21.32 7.48
C ALA A 62 16.61 21.82 8.54
N ARG A 63 16.00 22.97 8.28
CA ARG A 63 14.99 23.57 9.17
C ARG A 63 13.62 22.99 8.85
N SER A 64 12.86 22.64 9.88
CA SER A 64 11.46 22.26 9.70
C SER A 64 10.68 23.44 9.10
N HIS A 65 10.05 23.22 7.95
CA HIS A 65 9.30 24.24 7.21
C HIS A 65 7.78 24.08 7.39
N GLY A 66 7.31 22.89 7.75
CA GLY A 66 5.90 22.62 8.00
C GLY A 66 5.54 21.17 7.72
N ARG A 67 4.28 20.93 7.36
CA ARG A 67 3.78 19.63 6.91
C ARG A 67 2.89 19.77 5.68
N ARG A 68 2.92 18.77 4.81
CA ARG A 68 2.03 18.59 3.66
C ARG A 68 1.36 17.25 3.79
N THR A 69 0.04 17.21 3.66
CA THR A 69 -0.70 15.95 3.69
C THR A 69 -0.82 15.34 2.29
N VAL A 70 -0.59 14.04 2.19
CA VAL A 70 -0.94 13.22 1.02
C VAL A 70 -1.91 12.13 1.44
N THR A 71 -2.82 11.75 0.55
CA THR A 71 -3.78 10.67 0.79
C THR A 71 -3.40 9.47 -0.04
N LEU A 72 -3.24 8.33 0.62
CA LEU A 72 -2.87 7.05 0.03
C LEU A 72 -4.01 6.05 0.21
N VAL A 73 -4.23 5.21 -0.79
CA VAL A 73 -5.06 4.02 -0.68
C VAL A 73 -4.31 2.97 0.13
N ASP A 74 -4.96 2.42 1.13
CA ASP A 74 -4.38 1.41 2.00
C ASP A 74 -5.22 0.13 2.03
N ILE A 75 -4.70 -0.91 2.68
CA ILE A 75 -5.42 -2.18 2.88
C ILE A 75 -6.80 -1.95 3.54
N PRO A 76 -7.85 -2.67 3.12
CA PRO A 76 -9.16 -2.55 3.75
C PRO A 76 -9.10 -2.93 5.23
N CYS A 77 -9.75 -2.14 6.08
CA CYS A 77 -9.81 -2.37 7.53
C CYS A 77 -11.27 -2.52 7.96
N PHE A 78 -11.55 -3.52 8.78
CA PHE A 78 -12.90 -3.77 9.34
C PHE A 78 -14.00 -3.84 8.26
N GLY A 79 -13.69 -4.47 7.12
CA GLY A 79 -14.61 -4.59 5.99
C GLY A 79 -14.86 -3.30 5.20
N ALA A 80 -14.11 -2.23 5.46
CA ALA A 80 -14.25 -0.94 4.79
C ALA A 80 -12.97 -0.56 4.02
N PRO A 81 -13.08 0.18 2.90
CA PRO A 81 -11.93 0.80 2.25
C PRO A 81 -11.21 1.75 3.22
N THR A 82 -9.88 1.77 3.17
CA THR A 82 -9.06 2.62 4.05
C THR A 82 -8.26 3.64 3.26
N ARG A 83 -8.12 4.84 3.81
CA ARG A 83 -7.23 5.89 3.34
C ARG A 83 -6.26 6.28 4.43
N VAL A 84 -4.98 6.31 4.11
CA VAL A 84 -3.94 6.85 4.99
C VAL A 84 -3.65 8.28 4.56
N ARG A 85 -3.95 9.25 5.43
CA ARG A 85 -3.57 10.65 5.27
C ARG A 85 -2.22 10.85 5.95
N TRP A 86 -1.15 10.82 5.17
CA TRP A 86 0.20 11.00 5.69
C TRP A 86 0.57 12.47 5.70
N ARG A 87 0.73 13.04 6.89
CA ARG A 87 1.20 14.43 7.12
C ARG A 87 2.72 14.52 7.03
N LYS A 88 3.21 14.45 5.80
CA LYS A 88 4.64 14.51 5.48
C LYS A 88 5.25 15.80 5.98
N ARG A 89 6.36 15.73 6.70
CA ARG A 89 7.14 16.90 7.08
C ARG A 89 7.78 17.53 5.85
N THR A 90 7.90 18.85 5.84
CA THR A 90 8.65 19.58 4.84
C THR A 90 9.82 20.29 5.52
N TRP A 91 10.94 20.37 4.82
CA TRP A 91 12.15 21.03 5.33
C TRP A 91 12.70 22.00 4.30
N THR A 92 13.42 22.99 4.81
CA THR A 92 14.18 23.95 4.01
C THR A 92 15.67 23.82 4.36
N CYS A 93 16.50 23.64 3.33
CA CYS A 93 17.95 23.71 3.46
C CYS A 93 18.35 25.18 3.68
N PRO A 94 19.08 25.52 4.77
CA PRO A 94 19.50 26.90 5.01
C PRO A 94 20.71 27.32 4.18
N GLU A 95 21.40 26.39 3.50
CA GLU A 95 22.58 26.66 2.67
C GLU A 95 22.17 27.38 1.36
N PRO A 96 22.54 28.65 1.16
CA PRO A 96 22.09 29.43 0.01
C PRO A 96 22.55 28.89 -1.35
N SER A 97 23.70 28.20 -1.38
CA SER A 97 24.24 27.60 -2.62
C SER A 97 23.64 26.22 -2.95
N CYS A 98 22.83 25.64 -2.06
CA CYS A 98 22.27 24.31 -2.25
C CYS A 98 21.09 24.33 -3.23
N PRO A 99 21.09 23.51 -4.30
CA PRO A 99 20.04 23.55 -5.32
C PRO A 99 18.68 22.99 -4.86
N VAL A 100 18.62 22.29 -3.72
CA VAL A 100 17.39 21.64 -3.24
C VAL A 100 16.37 22.67 -2.75
N GLY A 101 16.82 23.66 -1.97
CA GLY A 101 15.93 24.64 -1.31
C GLY A 101 14.96 23.99 -0.33
N VAL A 102 13.83 23.47 -0.82
CA VAL A 102 12.76 22.84 -0.03
C VAL A 102 12.57 21.39 -0.47
N PHE A 103 12.48 20.48 0.49
CA PHE A 103 12.21 19.07 0.23
C PHE A 103 11.17 18.52 1.21
N THR A 104 10.52 17.44 0.81
CA THR A 104 9.47 16.77 1.60
C THR A 104 9.97 15.43 2.07
N GLU A 105 9.52 15.02 3.25
CA GLU A 105 9.68 13.68 3.80
C GLU A 105 9.40 12.62 2.75
N GLN A 106 10.16 11.53 2.78
CA GLN A 106 9.96 10.41 1.89
C GLN A 106 10.43 9.14 2.59
N ASP A 107 9.55 8.15 2.62
CA ASP A 107 9.75 6.85 3.23
C ASP A 107 9.10 5.81 2.31
N THR A 108 9.94 5.00 1.68
CA THR A 108 9.51 3.94 0.75
C THR A 108 8.85 2.76 1.45
N GLY A 109 9.03 2.60 2.77
CA GLY A 109 8.30 1.66 3.60
C GLY A 109 6.80 2.02 3.70
N ILE A 110 6.47 3.31 3.61
CA ILE A 110 5.08 3.79 3.61
C ILE A 110 4.53 3.87 2.19
N ALA A 111 5.21 4.59 1.30
CA ALA A 111 4.80 4.72 -0.10
C ALA A 111 5.95 5.24 -0.97
N ASN A 112 6.13 4.68 -2.17
CA ASN A 112 7.07 5.21 -3.15
C ASN A 112 6.72 6.65 -3.59
N PRO A 113 7.69 7.44 -4.09
CA PRO A 113 7.41 8.78 -4.60
C PRO A 113 6.29 8.77 -5.65
N ARG A 114 5.29 9.64 -5.47
CA ARG A 114 4.10 9.77 -6.35
C ARG A 114 3.21 8.53 -6.39
N ALA A 115 3.41 7.55 -5.50
CA ALA A 115 2.53 6.40 -5.40
C ALA A 115 1.13 6.82 -4.92
N MET A 116 0.12 6.10 -5.40
CA MET A 116 -1.27 6.28 -4.95
C MET A 116 -1.64 5.30 -3.83
N LEU A 117 -0.93 4.17 -3.72
CA LEU A 117 -1.13 3.14 -2.72
C LEU A 117 0.03 3.17 -1.71
N THR A 118 -0.25 2.73 -0.48
CA THR A 118 0.82 2.38 0.45
C THR A 118 1.61 1.18 -0.08
N THR A 119 2.89 1.09 0.28
CA THR A 119 3.76 -0.03 -0.10
C THR A 119 3.18 -1.37 0.37
N ARG A 120 2.59 -1.40 1.57
CA ARG A 120 1.90 -2.59 2.07
C ARG A 120 0.62 -2.93 1.31
N ALA A 121 -0.15 -1.95 0.83
CA ALA A 121 -1.33 -2.22 0.01
C ALA A 121 -0.94 -2.80 -1.34
N CYS A 122 0.16 -2.34 -1.94
CA CYS A 122 0.72 -2.98 -3.14
C CYS A 122 1.08 -4.44 -2.86
N ARG A 123 1.81 -4.73 -1.77
CA ARG A 123 2.17 -6.10 -1.38
C ARG A 123 0.93 -6.97 -1.15
N TRP A 124 -0.05 -6.47 -0.40
CA TRP A 124 -1.30 -7.16 -0.13
C TRP A 124 -2.04 -7.48 -1.43
N ALA A 125 -2.23 -6.50 -2.32
CA ALA A 125 -2.92 -6.70 -3.59
C ALA A 125 -2.19 -7.71 -4.49
N THR A 126 -0.85 -7.66 -4.55
CA THR A 126 -0.04 -8.67 -5.22
C THR A 126 -0.28 -10.06 -4.66
N GLU A 127 -0.36 -10.21 -3.33
CA GLU A 127 -0.61 -11.51 -2.70
C GLU A 127 -2.02 -12.03 -2.96
N GLN A 128 -3.03 -11.16 -2.94
CA GLN A 128 -4.41 -11.53 -3.27
C GLN A 128 -4.52 -12.07 -4.70
N VAL A 129 -3.80 -11.48 -5.66
CA VAL A 129 -3.76 -12.00 -7.03
C VAL A 129 -3.05 -13.35 -7.08
N ARG A 130 -1.92 -13.48 -6.38
CA ARG A 130 -1.02 -14.65 -6.45
C ARG A 130 -1.47 -15.88 -5.66
N ARG A 131 -2.34 -15.74 -4.66
CA ARG A 131 -2.78 -16.88 -3.82
C ARG A 131 -4.27 -17.10 -3.80
N GLU A 132 -5.02 -16.01 -3.90
CA GLU A 132 -6.48 -16.03 -3.77
C GLU A 132 -7.16 -15.89 -5.14
N HIS A 133 -6.39 -15.85 -6.23
CA HIS A 133 -6.85 -15.60 -7.59
C HIS A 133 -7.77 -14.38 -7.71
N ALA A 134 -7.56 -13.36 -6.87
CA ALA A 134 -8.42 -12.20 -6.84
C ALA A 134 -8.32 -11.43 -8.17
N SER A 135 -9.46 -11.08 -8.76
CA SER A 135 -9.47 -10.22 -9.93
C SER A 135 -9.08 -8.78 -9.57
N ILE A 136 -8.34 -8.11 -10.45
CA ILE A 136 -7.97 -6.70 -10.27
C ILE A 136 -9.21 -5.80 -10.11
N ALA A 137 -10.30 -6.12 -10.81
CA ALA A 137 -11.57 -5.42 -10.66
C ALA A 137 -12.20 -5.63 -9.27
N GLY A 138 -12.10 -6.85 -8.72
CA GLY A 138 -12.49 -7.16 -7.35
C GLY A 138 -11.69 -6.35 -6.33
N LEU A 139 -10.36 -6.32 -6.48
CA LEU A 139 -9.47 -5.55 -5.62
C LEU A 139 -9.74 -4.04 -5.71
N ALA A 140 -10.00 -3.52 -6.92
CA ALA A 140 -10.36 -2.12 -7.10
C ALA A 140 -11.63 -1.74 -6.33
N ARG A 141 -12.65 -2.61 -6.31
CA ARG A 141 -13.85 -2.41 -5.48
C ARG A 141 -13.55 -2.42 -4.00
N GLN A 142 -12.78 -3.41 -3.51
CA GLN A 142 -12.41 -3.51 -2.09
C GLN A 142 -11.61 -2.28 -1.61
N LEU A 143 -10.71 -1.77 -2.45
CA LEU A 143 -9.88 -0.60 -2.17
C LEU A 143 -10.60 0.73 -2.46
N ALA A 144 -11.83 0.69 -2.99
CA ALA A 144 -12.60 1.83 -3.48
C ALA A 144 -11.79 2.75 -4.41
N THR A 145 -11.10 2.16 -5.39
CA THR A 145 -10.29 2.87 -6.39
C THR A 145 -10.54 2.33 -7.78
N THR A 146 -9.80 2.80 -8.78
CA THR A 146 -9.96 2.34 -10.16
C THR A 146 -9.11 1.11 -10.45
N TRP A 147 -9.57 0.28 -11.38
CA TRP A 147 -8.81 -0.85 -11.91
C TRP A 147 -7.39 -0.41 -12.35
N ARG A 148 -7.30 0.72 -13.06
CA ARG A 148 -6.02 1.26 -13.58
C ARG A 148 -5.07 1.65 -12.46
N THR A 149 -5.58 2.21 -11.37
CA THR A 149 -4.78 2.56 -10.20
C THR A 149 -4.19 1.32 -9.53
N VAL A 150 -4.99 0.27 -9.35
CA VAL A 150 -4.50 -1.01 -8.79
C VAL A 150 -3.46 -1.62 -9.72
N TRP A 151 -3.80 -1.79 -11.01
CA TRP A 151 -2.93 -2.41 -11.99
C TRP A 151 -1.56 -1.72 -12.08
N ARG A 152 -1.53 -0.40 -12.30
CA ARG A 152 -0.28 0.37 -12.38
C ARG A 152 0.58 0.29 -11.13
N SER A 153 -0.02 0.02 -9.96
CA SER A 153 0.70 -0.06 -8.70
C SER A 153 1.36 -1.43 -8.50
N ILE A 154 0.75 -2.51 -9.01
CA ILE A 154 1.23 -3.88 -8.76
C ILE A 154 1.86 -4.56 -9.98
N GLU A 155 1.55 -4.14 -11.20
CA GLU A 155 2.11 -4.68 -12.45
C GLU A 155 3.65 -4.70 -12.43
N PRO A 156 4.37 -3.63 -12.03
CA PRO A 156 5.83 -3.67 -11.97
C PRO A 156 6.38 -4.69 -10.96
N ILE A 157 5.63 -4.95 -9.88
CA ILE A 157 6.00 -5.93 -8.85
C ILE A 157 5.83 -7.35 -9.40
N LEU A 158 4.69 -7.61 -10.05
CA LEU A 158 4.39 -8.90 -10.69
C LEU A 158 5.37 -9.17 -11.84
N ALA A 159 5.66 -8.18 -12.68
CA ALA A 159 6.62 -8.31 -13.78
C ALA A 159 8.03 -8.64 -13.27
N ARG A 160 8.49 -7.96 -12.21
CA ARG A 160 9.77 -8.27 -11.57
C ARG A 160 9.81 -9.70 -11.01
N ALA A 161 8.74 -10.12 -10.33
CA ALA A 161 8.66 -11.48 -9.79
C ALA A 161 8.62 -12.56 -10.89
N ALA A 162 7.97 -12.27 -12.02
CA ALA A 162 7.94 -13.17 -13.17
C ALA A 162 9.30 -13.29 -13.86
N ALA A 163 10.04 -12.19 -13.94
CA ALA A 163 11.38 -12.12 -14.53
C ALA A 163 12.50 -12.66 -13.63
N ASP A 164 12.22 -12.93 -12.35
CA ASP A 164 13.19 -13.46 -11.42
C ASP A 164 13.43 -14.96 -11.65
N GLU A 165 14.51 -15.30 -12.34
CA GLU A 165 14.90 -16.69 -12.64
C GLU A 165 15.31 -17.47 -11.38
N SER A 166 15.67 -16.79 -10.29
CA SER A 166 16.04 -17.47 -9.04
C SER A 166 14.88 -18.29 -8.45
N ARG A 167 13.63 -18.03 -8.87
CA ARG A 167 12.45 -18.85 -8.55
C ARG A 167 12.56 -20.31 -8.97
N PHE A 168 13.49 -20.64 -9.85
CA PHE A 168 13.78 -21.99 -10.31
C PHE A 168 15.00 -22.62 -9.63
N THR A 169 15.65 -21.92 -8.69
CA THR A 169 16.82 -22.45 -7.98
C THR A 169 16.46 -23.74 -7.24
N GLY A 170 17.16 -24.83 -7.54
CA GLY A 170 16.89 -26.14 -6.96
C GLY A 170 15.72 -26.91 -7.59
N VAL A 171 15.05 -26.35 -8.61
CA VAL A 171 14.00 -27.05 -9.36
C VAL A 171 14.63 -27.92 -10.43
N THR A 172 14.46 -29.24 -10.33
CA THR A 172 15.02 -30.22 -11.29
C THR A 172 14.03 -30.66 -12.36
N THR A 173 12.74 -30.33 -12.21
CA THR A 173 11.67 -30.77 -13.12
C THR A 173 10.58 -29.72 -13.18
N LEU A 174 10.13 -29.35 -14.38
CA LEU A 174 9.04 -28.42 -14.62
C LEU A 174 7.82 -29.19 -15.13
N GLY A 175 6.71 -29.11 -14.41
CA GLY A 175 5.40 -29.49 -14.94
C GLY A 175 4.85 -28.33 -15.75
N VAL A 176 4.48 -28.59 -17.00
CA VAL A 176 3.75 -27.63 -17.82
C VAL A 176 2.27 -27.98 -17.71
N ASP A 177 1.47 -27.02 -17.27
CA ASP A 177 0.02 -27.16 -17.22
C ASP A 177 -0.61 -26.34 -18.33
N GLU A 178 -1.60 -26.92 -19.01
CA GLU A 178 -2.31 -26.26 -20.10
C GLU A 178 -3.56 -25.59 -19.55
N HIS A 179 -3.49 -24.26 -19.40
CA HIS A 179 -4.64 -23.45 -19.08
C HIS A 179 -5.26 -22.86 -20.36
N LEU A 180 -6.45 -23.32 -20.72
CA LEU A 180 -7.26 -22.72 -21.78
C LEU A 180 -7.89 -21.41 -21.29
N VAL A 181 -7.27 -20.29 -21.66
CA VAL A 181 -7.80 -18.96 -21.35
C VAL A 181 -8.72 -18.50 -22.49
N ARG A 182 -10.01 -18.37 -22.20
CA ARG A 182 -10.98 -17.81 -23.16
C ARG A 182 -10.87 -16.28 -23.20
N HIS A 183 -10.16 -15.76 -24.19
CA HIS A 183 -10.17 -14.33 -24.50
C HIS A 183 -11.45 -13.98 -25.28
N GLU A 184 -12.50 -13.50 -24.60
CA GLU A 184 -13.70 -13.02 -25.31
C GLU A 184 -13.48 -11.62 -25.91
N ALA A 185 -13.02 -11.58 -27.17
CA ALA A 185 -13.37 -10.56 -28.15
C ALA A 185 -13.10 -11.08 -29.59
N LEU A 186 -14.16 -11.44 -30.33
CA LEU A 186 -14.23 -11.82 -31.75
C LEU A 186 -13.41 -13.06 -32.22
N LEU A 187 -14.16 -14.13 -32.55
CA LEU A 187 -13.90 -15.24 -33.50
C LEU A 187 -12.44 -15.73 -33.66
N PHE A 188 -12.12 -16.92 -33.16
CA PHE A 188 -11.51 -18.02 -33.92
C PHE A 188 -11.80 -19.37 -33.24
N ARG A 189 -11.89 -20.44 -34.05
CA ARG A 189 -12.59 -21.71 -33.82
C ARG A 189 -11.60 -22.89 -33.69
N MET A 190 -11.89 -23.76 -32.69
CA MET A 190 -11.56 -25.21 -32.51
C MET A 190 -10.08 -25.61 -32.33
N GLU A 191 -9.72 -26.60 -31.49
CA GLU A 191 -10.29 -27.97 -31.40
C GLU A 191 -10.14 -28.63 -30.00
N VAL A 192 -10.78 -29.80 -29.80
CA VAL A 192 -11.12 -30.46 -28.51
C VAL A 192 -10.41 -31.81 -28.34
N ARG A 193 -10.01 -32.18 -27.10
CA ARG A 193 -10.22 -33.54 -26.54
C ARG A 193 -9.99 -33.64 -25.03
N ASP A 194 -10.95 -34.29 -24.38
CA ASP A 194 -10.97 -34.70 -22.96
C ASP A 194 -10.40 -36.13 -22.83
N LEU A 195 -9.97 -36.53 -21.63
CA LEU A 195 -10.33 -37.80 -20.96
C LEU A 195 -9.46 -38.03 -19.69
N HIS A 196 -10.13 -37.87 -18.54
CA HIS A 196 -9.94 -38.58 -17.26
C HIS A 196 -8.97 -38.03 -16.16
N ARG A 197 -9.59 -37.36 -15.17
CA ARG A 197 -9.20 -37.22 -13.74
C ARG A 197 -8.83 -38.57 -13.06
N PRO A 198 -8.24 -38.67 -11.84
CA PRO A 198 -8.07 -37.65 -10.77
C PRO A 198 -6.73 -37.68 -9.95
N ALA A 199 -6.15 -36.53 -9.61
CA ALA A 199 -5.57 -36.26 -8.29
C ALA A 199 -5.22 -34.78 -8.19
N VAL A 200 -5.91 -34.06 -7.31
CA VAL A 200 -5.79 -32.61 -7.11
C VAL A 200 -4.95 -32.36 -5.87
N VAL A 201 -3.86 -31.60 -6.02
CA VAL A 201 -3.38 -30.72 -4.95
C VAL A 201 -3.20 -29.36 -5.59
N ALA A 202 -4.14 -28.46 -5.31
CA ALA A 202 -4.12 -27.08 -5.75
C ALA A 202 -3.19 -26.27 -4.85
N VAL A 203 -2.38 -25.41 -5.45
CA VAL A 203 -1.94 -24.17 -4.80
C VAL A 203 -2.05 -23.07 -5.84
N GLY A 204 -2.87 -22.07 -5.53
CA GLY A 204 -3.20 -20.93 -6.39
C GLY A 204 -2.08 -19.94 -6.60
#